data_AF-A0A2E6YFA7-F1
#
_entry.id   AF-A0A2E6YFA7-F1
#
_cell.length_a   1.000
_cell.length_b   1.000
_cell.length_c   1.000
_cell.angle_alpha   90.00
_cell.angle_beta   90.00
_cell.angle_gamma   90.00
#
_symmetry.space_group_name_H-M   'P 1'
#
loop_
_entity.id
_entity.type
_entity.pdbx_description
1 polymer ?
#
loop_
_entity_poly.entity_id
_entity_poly.type
_entity_poly.pdbx_seq_one_letter_code
_entity_poly.pdbx_strand_id
1 'polypeptide(L)'
;MDAGKLSAQTGHAYGDVLKIAEQMNPELVSNYRNESAGGSKVTLAAKKENDLLKAYIQLKDLGIPCSVVVDRNHIFPPHFDGSPIITALGVGPCTQEQAKKVLKKFQVYKTQEKPNENK
;
A
#
# COMPACT_ATOMS: atom_id res chain seq x y z
N MET A 1 1.05 -11.47 7.18
CA MET A 1 2.27 -11.65 6.37
C MET A 1 3.45 -11.50 7.32
N ASP A 2 4.50 -12.30 7.15
CA ASP A 2 5.77 -12.02 7.83
C ASP A 2 6.38 -10.68 7.34
N ALA A 3 7.41 -10.21 8.05
CA ALA A 3 8.02 -8.93 7.76
C ALA A 3 8.68 -8.85 6.37
N GLY A 4 9.24 -9.96 5.87
CA GLY A 4 9.91 -10.01 4.57
C GLY A 4 8.92 -9.96 3.42
N LYS A 5 7.82 -10.71 3.51
CA LYS A 5 6.75 -10.65 2.51
C LYS A 5 6.05 -9.29 2.56
N LEU A 6 5.81 -8.73 3.75
CA LEU A 6 5.23 -7.39 3.88
C LEU A 6 6.10 -6.30 3.23
N SER A 7 7.42 -6.31 3.46
CA SER A 7 8.33 -5.32 2.89
C SER A 7 8.39 -5.43 1.36
N ALA A 8 8.42 -6.64 0.81
CA ALA A 8 8.38 -6.85 -0.64
C ALA A 8 7.08 -6.32 -1.27
N GLN A 9 5.91 -6.69 -0.70
CA GLN A 9 4.61 -6.29 -1.25
C GLN A 9 4.36 -4.78 -1.13
N THR A 10 4.80 -4.16 -0.03
CA THR A 10 4.76 -2.70 0.11
C THR A 10 5.73 -2.01 -0.85
N GLY A 11 6.92 -2.57 -1.08
CA GLY A 11 7.87 -2.11 -2.10
C GLY A 11 7.26 -2.08 -3.49
N HIS A 12 6.60 -3.16 -3.93
CA HIS A 12 5.86 -3.19 -5.18
C HIS A 12 4.78 -2.10 -5.24
N ALA A 13 3.97 -1.99 -4.19
CA ALA A 13 2.90 -1.00 -4.13
C ALA A 13 3.42 0.44 -4.26
N TYR A 14 4.53 0.78 -3.60
CA TYR A 14 5.16 2.09 -3.68
C TYR A 14 5.73 2.39 -5.07
N GLY A 15 6.39 1.41 -5.70
CA GLY A 15 6.98 1.57 -7.03
C GLY A 15 5.91 1.74 -8.11
N ASP A 16 4.93 0.85 -8.12
CA ASP A 16 3.89 0.81 -9.15
C ASP A 16 3.04 2.08 -9.12
N VAL A 17 2.63 2.51 -7.92
CA VAL A 17 1.79 3.71 -7.80
C VAL A 17 2.54 4.99 -8.20
N LEU A 18 3.84 5.06 -7.93
CA LEU A 18 4.63 6.22 -8.31
C LEU A 18 4.75 6.34 -9.84
N LYS A 19 4.93 5.21 -10.54
CA LYS A 19 4.95 5.18 -12.00
C LYS A 19 3.61 5.65 -12.58
N ILE A 20 2.49 5.21 -12.00
CA ILE A 20 1.15 5.68 -12.39
C ILE A 20 1.01 7.18 -12.12
N ALA A 21 1.45 7.65 -10.95
CA ALA A 21 1.38 9.06 -10.60
C ALA A 21 2.21 9.94 -11.53
N GLU A 22 3.39 9.49 -11.95
CA GLU A 22 4.26 10.20 -12.89
C GLU A 22 3.59 10.35 -14.25
N GLN A 23 2.88 9.32 -14.72
CA GLN A 23 2.09 9.37 -15.95
C GLN A 23 0.88 10.29 -15.83
N MET A 24 0.24 10.34 -14.66
CA MET A 24 -0.96 11.15 -14.42
C MET A 24 -0.63 12.63 -14.18
N ASN A 25 0.41 12.92 -13.41
CA ASN A 25 0.80 14.27 -13.01
C ASN A 25 2.30 14.28 -12.60
N PRO A 26 3.22 14.55 -13.53
CA PRO A 26 4.66 14.62 -13.25
C PRO A 26 5.03 15.67 -12.20
N GLU A 27 4.32 16.80 -12.16
CA GLU A 27 4.58 17.88 -11.20
C GLU A 27 4.28 17.44 -9.76
N LEU A 28 3.19 16.70 -9.56
CA LEU A 28 2.86 16.09 -8.27
C LEU A 28 3.97 15.16 -7.79
N VAL A 29 4.55 14.37 -8.68
CA VAL A 29 5.69 13.49 -8.36
C VAL A 29 6.95 14.29 -8.06
N SER A 30 7.24 15.33 -8.83
CA SER A 30 8.35 16.25 -8.58
C SER A 30 8.24 16.88 -7.19
N ASN A 31 7.06 17.39 -6.83
CA ASN A 31 6.79 17.97 -5.52
C ASN A 31 6.93 16.94 -4.39
N TYR A 32 6.44 15.71 -4.59
CA TYR A 32 6.61 14.61 -3.63
C TYR A 32 8.08 14.18 -3.45
N ARG A 33 8.90 14.31 -4.48
CA ARG A 33 10.33 13.98 -4.45
C ARG A 33 11.21 15.15 -4.01
N ASN A 34 10.66 16.36 -3.92
CA ASN A 34 11.39 17.53 -3.46
C ASN A 34 11.75 17.38 -1.97
N GLU A 35 13.04 17.41 -1.66
CA GLU A 35 13.58 17.24 -0.30
C GLU A 35 13.03 18.27 0.70
N SER A 36 12.62 19.45 0.21
CA SER A 36 12.09 20.54 1.03
C SER A 36 10.61 20.36 1.41
N ALA A 37 9.85 19.61 0.61
CA ALA A 37 8.41 19.37 0.80
C ALA A 37 8.12 17.96 1.37
N GLY A 38 9.07 17.03 1.20
CA GLY A 38 9.07 15.70 1.81
C GLY A 38 8.35 14.63 0.99
N GLY A 39 8.77 13.37 1.20
CA GLY A 39 8.32 12.18 0.47
C GLY A 39 7.83 11.06 1.39
N SER A 40 7.05 11.41 2.41
CA SER A 40 6.59 10.48 3.44
C SER A 40 5.83 9.28 2.84
N LYS A 41 6.04 8.11 3.44
CA LYS A 41 5.33 6.87 3.13
C LYS A 41 4.80 6.30 4.44
N VAL A 42 3.56 5.84 4.42
CA VAL A 42 2.91 5.25 5.59
C VAL A 42 2.29 3.93 5.18
N THR A 43 2.66 2.86 5.87
CA THR A 43 2.05 1.56 5.69
C THR A 43 0.83 1.44 6.60
N LEU A 44 -0.34 1.24 6.00
CA LEU A 44 -1.59 0.99 6.71
C LEU A 44 -1.98 -0.49 6.59
N ALA A 45 -2.69 -1.00 7.58
CA ALA A 45 -3.19 -2.36 7.64
C ALA A 45 -4.68 -2.41 7.25
N ALA A 46 -5.00 -3.27 6.28
CA ALA A 46 -6.36 -3.69 5.99
C ALA A 46 -6.68 -5.01 6.70
N LYS A 47 -7.89 -5.12 7.25
CA LYS A 47 -8.34 -6.35 7.92
C LYS A 47 -8.86 -7.40 6.93
N LYS A 48 -9.36 -6.96 5.77
CA LYS A 48 -9.99 -7.80 4.75
C LYS A 48 -9.52 -7.38 3.37
N GLU A 49 -9.38 -8.34 2.47
CA GLU A 49 -9.01 -8.10 1.07
C GLU A 49 -10.00 -7.15 0.36
N ASN A 50 -11.30 -7.37 0.58
CA ASN A 50 -12.35 -6.55 -0.02
C ASN A 50 -12.28 -5.06 0.40
N ASP A 51 -11.64 -4.74 1.53
CA ASP A 51 -11.44 -3.33 1.90
C ASP A 51 -10.47 -2.61 0.98
N LEU A 52 -9.46 -3.32 0.45
CA LEU A 52 -8.49 -2.81 -0.52
C LEU A 52 -9.19 -2.54 -1.85
N LEU A 53 -10.01 -3.48 -2.33
CA LEU A 53 -10.78 -3.31 -3.58
C LEU A 53 -11.73 -2.10 -3.52
N LYS A 54 -12.49 -1.97 -2.43
CA LYS A 54 -13.38 -0.82 -2.23
C LYS A 54 -12.62 0.50 -2.20
N ALA A 55 -11.46 0.54 -1.54
CA ALA A 55 -10.62 1.72 -1.52
C ALA A 55 -10.05 2.04 -2.91
N TYR A 56 -9.60 1.04 -3.66
CA TYR A 56 -9.10 1.22 -5.03
C TYR A 56 -10.14 1.87 -5.94
N ILE A 57 -11.39 1.40 -5.92
CA ILE A 57 -12.49 1.98 -6.71
C ILE A 57 -12.70 3.45 -6.32
N GLN A 58 -12.80 3.75 -5.03
CA GLN A 58 -12.99 5.13 -4.57
C GLN A 58 -11.82 6.06 -4.94
N LEU A 59 -10.59 5.56 -4.90
CA LEU A 59 -9.41 6.35 -5.29
C LEU A 59 -9.39 6.62 -6.79
N LYS A 60 -9.77 5.63 -7.61
CA LYS A 60 -9.95 5.80 -9.06
C LYS A 60 -11.00 6.87 -9.36
N ASP A 61 -12.15 6.83 -8.71
CA ASP A 61 -13.24 7.79 -8.89
C ASP A 61 -12.82 9.23 -8.50
N LEU A 62 -11.94 9.36 -7.50
CA LEU A 62 -11.39 10.64 -7.04
C LEU A 62 -10.18 11.12 -7.87
N GLY A 63 -9.74 10.37 -8.88
CA GLY A 63 -8.56 10.70 -9.67
C GLY A 63 -7.25 10.63 -8.88
N ILE A 64 -7.21 9.89 -7.77
CA ILE A 64 -6.01 9.72 -6.96
C ILE A 64 -5.20 8.54 -7.52
N PRO A 65 -3.88 8.70 -7.75
CA PRO A 65 -3.04 7.60 -8.23
C PRO A 65 -3.12 6.40 -7.28
N CYS A 66 -3.39 5.22 -7.84
CA CYS A 66 -3.51 3.99 -7.06
C CYS A 66 -3.14 2.75 -7.91
N SER A 67 -2.54 1.74 -7.27
CA SER A 67 -2.15 0.47 -7.89
C SER A 67 -2.46 -0.71 -6.97
N VAL A 68 -2.99 -1.80 -7.53
CA VAL A 68 -3.25 -3.04 -6.78
C VAL A 68 -2.10 -4.00 -7.02
N VAL A 69 -1.51 -4.52 -5.94
CA VAL A 69 -0.52 -5.59 -5.99
C VAL A 69 -1.24 -6.91 -5.79
N VAL A 70 -1.03 -7.84 -6.73
CA VAL A 70 -1.57 -9.19 -6.69
C VAL A 70 -0.42 -10.17 -6.61
N ASP A 71 -0.32 -10.89 -5.50
CA ASP A 71 0.64 -11.99 -5.37
C ASP A 71 0.08 -13.23 -6.07
N ARG A 72 0.90 -13.84 -6.93
CA ARG A 72 0.55 -15.01 -7.74
C ARG A 72 1.72 -15.99 -7.72
N ASN A 73 1.42 -17.28 -7.87
CA ASN A 73 2.39 -18.35 -8.15
C ASN A 73 3.40 -18.70 -7.05
N HIS A 74 3.41 -17.99 -5.91
CA HIS A 74 4.26 -18.36 -4.78
C HIS A 74 3.53 -19.38 -3.89
N ILE A 75 3.88 -20.66 -3.97
CA ILE A 75 3.28 -21.69 -3.11
C ILE A 75 4.07 -21.71 -1.79
N PHE A 76 3.43 -21.34 -0.68
CA PHE A 76 4.02 -21.38 0.67
C PHE A 76 3.06 -22.08 1.65
N PRO A 77 3.02 -23.42 1.64
CA PRO A 77 2.14 -24.18 2.52
C PRO A 77 2.56 -24.01 3.99
N PRO A 78 1.61 -23.95 4.95
CA PRO A 78 0.16 -24.07 4.77
C PRO A 78 -0.55 -22.75 4.46
N HIS A 79 0.18 -21.64 4.29
CA HIS A 79 -0.39 -20.28 4.29
C HIS A 79 -0.83 -19.77 2.92
N PHE A 80 -0.29 -20.32 1.83
CA PHE A 80 -0.60 -19.85 0.50
C PHE A 80 -0.48 -20.97 -0.54
N ASP A 81 -1.57 -21.22 -1.29
CA ASP A 81 -1.72 -22.28 -2.29
C ASP A 81 -1.45 -21.80 -3.74
N GLY A 82 -1.06 -20.53 -3.89
CA GLY A 82 -0.78 -19.91 -5.19
C GLY A 82 -1.99 -19.29 -5.88
N SER A 83 -3.20 -19.34 -5.28
CA SER A 83 -4.36 -18.58 -5.76
C SER A 83 -4.07 -17.06 -5.76
N PRO A 84 -4.59 -16.27 -6.72
CA PRO A 84 -4.30 -14.85 -6.76
C PRO A 84 -4.89 -14.13 -5.54
N ILE A 85 -4.06 -13.47 -4.75
CA ILE A 85 -4.49 -12.68 -3.59
C ILE A 85 -4.05 -11.23 -3.76
N ILE A 86 -4.97 -10.30 -3.51
CA ILE A 86 -4.61 -8.89 -3.41
C ILE A 86 -3.88 -8.66 -2.09
N THR A 87 -2.59 -8.37 -2.18
CA THR A 87 -1.69 -8.28 -1.04
C THR A 87 -1.45 -6.85 -0.59
N ALA A 88 -1.50 -5.88 -1.49
CA ALA A 88 -1.29 -4.47 -1.17
C ALA A 88 -2.03 -3.54 -2.14
N LEU A 89 -2.24 -2.31 -1.67
CA LEU A 89 -2.76 -1.20 -2.45
C LEU A 89 -1.79 -0.02 -2.30
N GLY A 90 -1.14 0.35 -3.40
CA GLY A 90 -0.36 1.59 -3.49
C GLY A 90 -1.31 2.76 -3.68
N VAL A 91 -1.08 3.85 -2.94
CA VAL A 91 -1.88 5.08 -3.01
C VAL A 91 -0.97 6.30 -3.01
N GLY A 92 -1.23 7.23 -3.93
CA GLY A 92 -0.58 8.51 -4.03
C GLY A 92 0.61 8.56 -5.01
N PRO A 93 1.42 9.63 -4.97
CA PRO A 93 1.38 10.73 -4.00
C PRO A 93 0.03 11.46 -3.98
N CYS A 94 -0.38 11.93 -2.80
CA CYS A 94 -1.63 12.67 -2.62
C CYS A 94 -1.54 13.53 -1.37
N THR A 95 -2.41 14.52 -1.24
CA THR A 95 -2.47 15.35 -0.03
C THR A 95 -3.06 14.56 1.14
N GLN A 96 -2.76 15.00 2.37
CA GLN A 96 -3.33 14.36 3.56
C GLN A 96 -4.87 14.41 3.57
N GLU A 97 -5.47 15.47 3.02
CA GLU A 97 -6.91 15.62 2.92
C GLU A 97 -7.51 14.58 1.94
N GLN A 98 -6.89 14.41 0.77
CA GLN A 98 -7.25 13.37 -0.21
C GLN A 98 -7.15 11.98 0.41
N ALA A 99 -6.04 11.68 1.09
CA ALA A 99 -5.82 10.41 1.77
C ALA A 99 -6.90 10.14 2.83
N LYS A 100 -7.27 11.13 3.65
CA LYS A 100 -8.27 10.99 4.72
C LYS A 100 -9.66 10.64 4.21
N LYS A 101 -10.03 11.02 2.97
CA LYS A 101 -11.35 10.72 2.39
C LYS A 101 -11.59 9.22 2.27
N VAL A 102 -10.57 8.46 1.88
CA VAL A 102 -10.67 7.00 1.64
C VAL A 102 -9.99 6.19 2.74
N LEU A 103 -8.82 6.64 3.21
CA LEU A 103 -7.91 5.82 4.00
C LEU A 103 -8.14 5.88 5.52
N LYS A 104 -8.99 6.78 6.02
CA LYS A 104 -9.21 6.97 7.47
C LYS A 104 -9.67 5.73 8.24
N LYS A 105 -10.27 4.75 7.53
CA LYS A 105 -10.75 3.48 8.13
C LYS A 105 -9.63 2.47 8.40
N PHE A 106 -8.48 2.63 7.76
CA PHE A 106 -7.33 1.75 7.94
C PHE A 106 -6.49 2.21 9.12
N GLN A 107 -5.80 1.27 9.76
CA GLN A 107 -4.95 1.56 10.92
C GLN A 107 -3.49 1.55 10.49
N VAL A 108 -2.64 2.35 11.15
CA VAL A 108 -1.18 2.26 10.94
C VAL A 108 -0.73 0.83 11.25
N TYR A 109 0.06 0.23 10.36
CA TYR A 109 0.59 -1.10 10.60
C TYR A 109 1.54 -1.06 11.80
N LYS A 110 1.27 -1.91 12.80
CA LYS A 110 2.14 -2.10 13.95
C LYS A 110 2.84 -3.45 13.81
N THR A 111 4.15 -3.46 13.96
CA THR A 111 4.91 -4.71 14.09
C THR A 111 4.39 -5.48 15.30
N GLN A 112 4.11 -6.77 15.13
CA GLN A 112 3.85 -7.64 16.28
C GLN A 112 5.17 -7.78 17.04
N GLU A 113 5.22 -7.30 18.28
CA GLU A 113 6.30 -7.65 19.20
C GLU A 113 6.27 -9.17 19.38
N LYS A 114 7.39 -9.84 19.11
CA LYS A 114 7.52 -11.25 19.52
C LYS A 114 7.36 -11.28 21.04
N PRO A 115 6.56 -12.20 21.61
CA PRO A 115 6.57 -12.39 23.06
C PRO A 115 8.02 -12.67 23.49
N ASN A 116 8.46 -11.98 24.54
CA ASN A 116 9.80 -12.12 25.10
C ASN A 116 9.99 -13.59 25.51
N GLU A 117 10.77 -14.37 24.75
CA GLU A 117 11.07 -15.79 25.02
C GLU A 117 12.05 -15.97 26.21
N ASN A 118 12.12 -14.99 27.11
CA ASN A 118 12.89 -15.06 28.35
C ASN A 118 11.95 -14.88 29.55
N LYS A 119 11.24 -15.94 29.94
CA LYS A 119 10.75 -16.16 31.30
C LYS A 119 10.77 -17.64 31.64
#